data_AF-A0A918WJY5-F1
#
_entry.id   AF-A0A918WJY5-F1
#
_cell.length_a   1.000
_cell.length_b   1.000
_cell.length_c   1.000
_cell.angle_alpha   90.00
_cell.angle_beta   90.00
_cell.angle_gamma   90.00
#
_symmetry.space_group_name_H-M   'P 1'
#
loop_
_entity.id
_entity.type
_entity.pdbx_description
1 polymer ?
#
loop_
_entity_poly.entity_id
_entity_poly.type
_entity_poly.pdbx_seq_one_letter_code
_entity_poly.pdbx_strand_id
1 'polypeptide(L)'
;MFLFFQSIPFSLAVFWRFLIVFPFILVPAFVIIAGTALIFPPVALLLTAVVYNFWVLVGIRAGLGAQGYGNGPDFFALVRWAFVFTLFQTAYTIFLGALVWALVTGASMLGYSELAPLLSPHALQDWWGLLTGAPLLAGSAAAFWLISTALWSMSLVPQAAAAWSSTTKAPPTNLFSGFGAGFFGLFLVTTASTALILWTRATDHMLMFFARLIKWAIDEYTGLLELPPTVGELLPGLLGMLLWVWASCWVFGAAALAFIHHRRRVERAALSRGKEIAPPTDDIRNLRQARERAQQGLAD
;
A
#
# COMPACT_ATOMS: atom_id res chain seq x y z
N MET A 1 10.53 7.71 -18.01
CA MET A 1 9.09 7.40 -18.08
C MET A 1 8.52 7.47 -16.68
N PHE A 2 7.41 8.20 -16.48
CA PHE A 2 6.83 8.47 -15.16
C PHE A 2 6.40 7.15 -14.49
N LEU A 3 6.78 6.95 -13.22
CA LEU A 3 6.45 5.75 -12.43
C LEU A 3 4.94 5.44 -12.44
N PHE A 4 4.13 6.50 -12.49
CA PHE A 4 2.68 6.46 -12.65
C PHE A 4 2.24 5.60 -13.86
N PHE A 5 2.69 5.92 -15.07
CA PHE A 5 2.28 5.20 -16.28
C PHE A 5 2.84 3.77 -16.36
N GLN A 6 4.05 3.54 -15.84
CA GLN A 6 4.65 2.21 -15.82
C GLN A 6 3.93 1.25 -14.86
N SER A 7 3.39 1.80 -13.77
CA SER A 7 2.75 1.01 -12.73
C SER A 7 1.36 0.49 -13.10
N ILE A 8 0.67 1.09 -14.09
CA ILE A 8 -0.67 0.64 -14.55
C ILE A 8 -0.62 -0.75 -15.20
N PRO A 9 0.14 -1.02 -16.28
CA PRO A 9 0.20 -2.37 -16.85
C PRO A 9 0.84 -3.36 -15.87
N PHE A 10 1.74 -2.88 -15.00
CA PHE A 10 2.36 -3.71 -13.98
C PHE A 10 1.39 -4.12 -12.86
N SER A 11 0.42 -3.27 -12.52
CA SER A 11 -0.56 -3.55 -11.46
C SER A 11 -1.41 -4.78 -11.78
N LEU A 12 -1.69 -5.05 -13.06
CA LEU A 12 -2.38 -6.27 -13.51
C LEU A 12 -1.55 -7.53 -13.22
N ALA A 13 -0.24 -7.48 -13.46
CA ALA A 13 0.65 -8.61 -13.14
C ALA A 13 0.73 -8.86 -11.63
N VAL A 14 0.71 -7.80 -10.81
CA VAL A 14 0.62 -7.92 -9.34
C VAL A 14 -0.74 -8.47 -8.93
N PHE A 15 -1.81 -7.96 -9.52
CA PHE A 15 -3.20 -8.32 -9.22
C PHE A 15 -3.45 -9.81 -9.34
N TRP A 16 -3.08 -10.44 -10.46
CA TRP A 16 -3.31 -11.88 -10.65
C TRP A 16 -2.58 -12.75 -9.62
N ARG A 17 -1.37 -12.36 -9.23
CA ARG A 17 -0.59 -13.05 -8.19
C ARG A 17 -1.19 -12.85 -6.81
N PHE A 18 -1.69 -11.65 -6.56
CA PHE A 18 -2.24 -11.26 -5.27
C PHE A 18 -3.64 -11.82 -5.03
N LEU A 19 -4.46 -11.91 -6.07
CA LEU A 19 -5.84 -12.41 -6.03
C LEU A 19 -5.92 -13.85 -5.46
N ILE A 20 -4.90 -14.67 -5.74
CA ILE A 20 -4.80 -16.05 -5.22
C ILE A 20 -4.59 -16.04 -3.70
N VAL A 21 -3.74 -15.16 -3.19
CA VAL A 21 -3.37 -15.11 -1.76
C VAL A 21 -4.39 -14.32 -0.93
N PHE A 22 -5.07 -13.36 -1.57
CA PHE A 22 -6.02 -12.46 -0.94
C PHE A 22 -7.08 -13.12 -0.05
N PRO A 23 -7.82 -14.17 -0.46
CA PRO A 23 -8.82 -14.81 0.39
C PRO A 23 -8.22 -15.47 1.64
N PHE A 24 -6.99 -16.01 1.52
CA PHE A 24 -6.28 -16.64 2.64
C PHE A 24 -5.78 -15.63 3.68
N ILE A 25 -5.67 -14.35 3.32
CA ILE A 25 -5.38 -13.27 4.27
C ILE A 25 -6.69 -12.72 4.83
N LEU A 26 -7.65 -12.44 3.96
CA LEU A 26 -8.88 -11.72 4.31
C LEU A 26 -9.76 -12.51 5.28
N VAL A 27 -10.00 -13.80 5.01
CA VAL A 27 -10.94 -14.61 5.82
C VAL A 27 -10.42 -14.80 7.25
N PRO A 28 -9.17 -15.26 7.48
CA PRO A 28 -8.66 -15.38 8.85
C PRO A 28 -8.54 -14.04 9.55
N ALA A 29 -8.12 -12.98 8.85
CA ALA A 29 -8.05 -11.65 9.43
C ALA A 29 -9.43 -11.15 9.89
N PHE A 30 -10.46 -11.33 9.07
CA PHE A 30 -11.83 -10.96 9.43
C PHE A 30 -12.30 -11.68 10.69
N VAL A 31 -12.10 -13.00 10.77
CA VAL A 31 -12.51 -13.80 11.94
C VAL A 31 -11.76 -13.35 13.20
N ILE A 32 -10.44 -13.17 13.13
CA ILE A 32 -9.61 -12.75 14.27
C ILE A 32 -9.99 -11.34 14.72
N ILE A 33 -10.13 -10.40 13.78
CA ILE A 33 -10.47 -9.00 14.10
C ILE A 33 -11.88 -8.92 14.68
N ALA A 34 -12.88 -9.57 14.06
CA ALA A 34 -14.25 -9.54 14.54
C ALA A 34 -14.39 -10.18 15.94
N GLY A 35 -13.77 -11.35 16.16
CA GLY A 35 -13.75 -12.00 17.45
C GLY A 35 -13.06 -11.14 18.52
N THR A 36 -11.93 -10.51 18.18
CA THR A 36 -11.22 -9.62 19.11
C THR A 36 -12.00 -8.33 19.37
N ALA A 37 -12.71 -7.78 18.38
CA ALA A 37 -13.48 -6.55 18.52
C ALA A 37 -14.62 -6.70 19.54
N LEU A 38 -15.22 -7.89 19.61
CA LEU A 38 -16.28 -8.19 20.58
C LEU A 38 -15.79 -8.23 22.03
N ILE A 39 -14.51 -8.54 22.25
CA ILE A 39 -13.92 -8.76 23.59
C ILE A 39 -13.08 -7.55 24.01
N PHE A 40 -12.27 -7.01 23.10
CA PHE A 40 -11.30 -5.95 23.37
C PHE A 40 -11.12 -5.03 22.14
N PRO A 41 -12.00 -4.03 21.94
CA PRO A 41 -12.02 -3.16 20.76
C PRO A 41 -10.68 -2.45 20.44
N PRO A 42 -9.90 -1.94 21.41
CA PRO A 42 -8.63 -1.28 21.10
C PRO A 42 -7.58 -2.22 20.47
N VAL A 43 -7.55 -3.49 20.89
CA VAL A 43 -6.64 -4.48 20.28
C VAL A 43 -7.11 -4.84 18.88
N ALA A 44 -8.43 -4.88 18.64
CA ALA A 44 -8.95 -5.11 17.29
C ALA A 44 -8.56 -3.98 16.31
N LEU A 45 -8.50 -2.73 16.75
CA LEU A 45 -8.00 -1.61 15.95
C LEU A 45 -6.51 -1.78 15.62
N LEU A 46 -5.70 -2.15 16.60
CA LEU A 46 -4.28 -2.43 16.39
C LEU A 46 -4.09 -3.60 15.40
N LEU A 47 -4.82 -4.70 15.59
CA LEU A 47 -4.79 -5.86 14.70
C LEU A 47 -5.20 -5.51 13.28
N THR A 48 -6.21 -4.65 13.12
CA THR A 48 -6.64 -4.15 11.79
C THR A 48 -5.50 -3.40 11.10
N ALA A 49 -4.78 -2.54 11.82
CA ALA A 49 -3.64 -1.81 11.27
C ALA A 49 -2.45 -2.73 10.94
N VAL A 50 -2.20 -3.76 11.76
CA VAL A 50 -1.18 -4.78 11.49
C VAL A 50 -1.53 -5.61 10.26
N VAL A 51 -2.78 -6.07 10.15
CA VAL A 51 -3.28 -6.80 8.98
C VAL A 51 -3.18 -5.95 7.72
N TYR A 52 -3.52 -4.66 7.80
CA TYR A 52 -3.39 -3.74 6.68
C TYR A 52 -1.94 -3.64 6.21
N ASN A 53 -0.99 -3.41 7.12
CA ASN A 53 0.43 -3.34 6.76
C ASN A 53 0.97 -4.69 6.26
N PHE A 54 0.52 -5.80 6.82
CA PHE A 54 0.85 -7.14 6.34
C PHE A 54 0.36 -7.34 4.89
N TRP A 55 -0.87 -6.93 4.60
CA TRP A 55 -1.48 -6.97 3.28
C TRP A 55 -0.70 -6.11 2.27
N VAL A 56 -0.25 -4.91 2.66
CA VAL A 56 0.64 -4.07 1.84
C VAL A 56 1.96 -4.78 1.54
N LEU A 57 2.62 -5.35 2.55
CA LEU A 57 3.90 -6.06 2.37
C LEU A 57 3.77 -7.28 1.45
N VAL A 58 2.71 -8.08 1.61
CA VAL A 58 2.43 -9.22 0.72
C VAL A 58 2.17 -8.75 -0.71
N GLY A 59 1.41 -7.66 -0.87
CA GLY A 59 1.15 -7.05 -2.16
C GLY A 59 2.42 -6.57 -2.86
N ILE A 60 3.29 -5.87 -2.13
CA ILE A 60 4.59 -5.44 -2.64
C ILE A 60 5.46 -6.65 -3.00
N ARG A 61 5.41 -7.74 -2.23
CA ARG A 61 6.10 -8.99 -2.56
C ARG A 61 5.61 -9.62 -3.85
N ALA A 62 4.30 -9.62 -4.09
CA ALA A 62 3.75 -10.07 -5.37
C ALA A 62 4.32 -9.23 -6.54
N GLY A 63 4.47 -7.92 -6.35
CA GLY A 63 5.15 -7.02 -7.28
C GLY A 63 6.63 -7.34 -7.49
N LEU A 64 7.41 -7.45 -6.41
CA LEU A 64 8.83 -7.82 -6.50
C LEU A 64 9.03 -9.17 -7.20
N GLY A 65 8.17 -10.15 -6.91
CA GLY A 65 8.16 -11.43 -7.60
C GLY A 65 7.86 -11.31 -9.09
N ALA A 66 7.01 -10.36 -9.51
CA ALA A 66 6.68 -10.13 -10.92
C ALA A 66 7.88 -9.59 -11.72
N GLN A 67 8.86 -9.00 -11.03
CA GLN A 67 10.12 -8.52 -11.59
C GLN A 67 11.29 -9.51 -11.41
N GLY A 68 11.00 -10.75 -11.01
CA GLY A 68 12.02 -11.79 -10.83
C GLY A 68 12.74 -11.79 -9.48
N TYR A 69 12.36 -10.92 -8.53
CA TYR A 69 12.91 -10.92 -7.16
C TYR A 69 12.13 -11.88 -6.21
N GLY A 70 11.77 -13.05 -6.74
CA GLY A 70 10.79 -13.99 -6.17
C GLY A 70 11.34 -15.03 -5.18
N ASN A 71 12.27 -14.66 -4.29
CA ASN A 71 12.73 -15.59 -3.25
C ASN A 71 11.58 -15.96 -2.29
N GLY A 72 11.65 -17.16 -1.71
CA GLY A 72 10.65 -17.66 -0.74
C GLY A 72 10.43 -16.69 0.42
N PRO A 73 9.18 -16.30 0.72
CA PRO A 73 8.87 -15.40 1.83
C PRO A 73 9.08 -16.04 3.18
N ASP A 74 9.69 -15.27 4.08
CA ASP A 74 9.62 -15.55 5.52
C ASP A 74 8.37 -14.87 6.08
N PHE A 75 7.39 -15.69 6.44
CA PHE A 75 6.11 -15.23 7.01
C PHE A 75 6.32 -14.45 8.31
N PHE A 76 7.17 -14.92 9.21
CA PHE A 76 7.40 -14.27 10.49
C PHE A 76 8.11 -12.94 10.32
N ALA A 77 9.04 -12.84 9.37
CA ALA A 77 9.65 -11.56 9.01
C ALA A 77 8.60 -10.57 8.49
N LEU A 78 7.67 -11.01 7.61
CA LEU A 78 6.59 -10.16 7.10
C LEU A 78 5.67 -9.66 8.24
N VAL A 79 5.27 -10.54 9.16
CA VAL A 79 4.45 -10.16 10.33
C VAL A 79 5.19 -9.16 11.22
N ARG A 80 6.49 -9.40 11.50
CA ARG A 80 7.33 -8.50 12.28
C ARG A 80 7.38 -7.10 11.63
N TRP A 81 7.67 -7.04 10.33
CA TRP A 81 7.73 -5.76 9.62
C TRP A 81 6.37 -5.06 9.55
N ALA A 82 5.27 -5.81 9.39
CA ALA A 82 3.93 -5.25 9.45
C ALA A 82 3.66 -4.56 10.80
N PHE A 83 4.07 -5.19 11.90
CA PHE A 83 3.96 -4.60 13.23
C PHE A 83 4.80 -3.34 13.37
N VAL A 84 6.05 -3.36 12.90
CA VAL A 84 6.94 -2.18 12.99
C VAL A 84 6.41 -1.00 12.17
N PHE A 85 5.93 -1.23 10.94
CA PHE A 85 5.32 -0.16 10.14
C PHE A 85 3.99 0.31 10.73
N THR A 86 3.25 -0.57 11.41
CA THR A 86 2.05 -0.17 12.17
C THR A 86 2.42 0.80 13.28
N LEU A 87 3.42 0.46 14.12
CA LEU A 87 3.88 1.36 15.18
C LEU A 87 4.35 2.72 14.63
N PHE A 88 5.12 2.69 13.54
CA PHE A 88 5.57 3.91 12.86
C PHE A 88 4.38 4.75 12.36
N GLN A 89 3.39 4.10 11.73
CA GLN A 89 2.19 4.77 11.22
C GLN A 89 1.35 5.37 12.34
N THR A 90 1.08 4.59 13.37
CA THR A 90 0.36 5.04 14.56
C THR A 90 1.07 6.23 15.21
N ALA A 91 2.40 6.18 15.36
CA ALA A 91 3.17 7.27 15.96
C ALA A 91 3.06 8.57 15.15
N TYR A 92 3.23 8.54 13.82
CA TYR A 92 3.09 9.76 13.04
C TYR A 92 1.63 10.24 12.96
N THR A 93 0.64 9.33 12.93
CA THR A 93 -0.78 9.70 12.92
C THR A 93 -1.17 10.39 14.22
N ILE A 94 -0.72 9.88 15.37
CA ILE A 94 -0.91 10.53 16.67
C ILE A 94 -0.24 11.90 16.68
N PHE A 95 1.00 12.00 16.20
CA PHE A 95 1.72 13.28 16.11
C PHE A 95 0.98 14.30 15.23
N LEU A 96 0.53 13.90 14.03
CA LEU A 96 -0.24 14.77 13.14
C LEU A 96 -1.59 15.16 13.75
N GLY A 97 -2.29 14.22 14.39
CA GLY A 97 -3.55 14.48 15.09
C GLY A 97 -3.35 15.51 16.21
N ALA A 98 -2.30 15.35 17.01
CA ALA A 98 -1.94 16.29 18.06
C ALA A 98 -1.55 17.67 17.51
N LEU A 99 -0.83 17.73 16.38
CA LEU A 99 -0.48 18.97 15.71
C LEU A 99 -1.72 19.70 15.19
N VAL A 100 -2.63 18.99 14.51
CA VAL A 100 -3.91 19.56 14.04
C VAL A 100 -4.72 20.08 15.23
N TRP A 101 -4.82 19.30 16.30
CA TRP A 101 -5.51 19.71 17.52
C TRP A 101 -4.91 20.98 18.15
N ALA A 102 -3.57 21.05 18.25
CA ALA A 102 -2.88 22.22 18.77
C ALA A 102 -3.09 23.47 17.91
N LEU A 103 -3.08 23.33 16.57
CA LEU A 103 -3.35 24.42 15.64
C LEU A 103 -4.79 24.92 15.75
N VAL A 104 -5.76 24.00 15.83
CA VAL A 104 -7.19 24.33 16.01
C VAL A 104 -7.41 25.04 17.35
N THR A 105 -6.81 24.53 18.43
CA THR A 105 -6.90 25.14 19.77
C THR A 105 -6.26 26.52 19.78
N GLY A 106 -5.05 26.66 19.24
CA GLY A 106 -4.34 27.93 19.17
C GLY A 106 -5.08 28.98 18.35
N ALA A 107 -5.64 28.60 17.20
CA ALA A 107 -6.46 29.50 16.40
C ALA A 107 -7.75 29.91 17.14
N SER A 108 -8.42 28.99 17.85
CA SER A 108 -9.59 29.33 18.66
C SER A 108 -9.29 30.37 19.74
N MET A 109 -8.11 30.30 20.37
CA MET A 109 -7.64 31.26 21.37
C MET A 109 -7.31 32.64 20.78
N LEU A 110 -6.98 32.72 19.49
CA LEU A 110 -6.68 33.96 18.77
C LEU A 110 -7.93 34.67 18.22
N GLY A 111 -9.13 34.21 18.59
CA GLY A 111 -10.39 34.84 18.19
C GLY A 111 -11.11 34.18 17.01
N TYR A 112 -10.57 33.08 16.46
CA TYR A 112 -11.27 32.26 15.48
C TYR A 112 -12.30 31.33 16.16
N SER A 113 -13.33 31.93 16.76
CA SER A 113 -14.36 31.25 17.57
C SER A 113 -15.16 30.18 16.80
N GLU A 114 -15.20 30.26 15.48
CA GLU A 114 -15.76 29.25 14.58
C GLU A 114 -15.09 27.87 14.72
N LEU A 115 -13.90 27.81 15.33
CA LEU A 115 -13.14 26.58 15.58
C LEU A 115 -13.41 25.95 16.96
N ALA A 116 -14.09 26.66 17.87
CA ALA A 116 -14.39 26.15 19.22
C ALA A 116 -15.30 24.90 19.25
N PRO A 117 -16.29 24.73 18.35
CA PRO A 117 -17.10 23.50 18.27
C PRO A 117 -16.26 22.24 17.99
N LEU A 118 -15.06 22.39 17.41
CA LEU A 118 -14.13 21.31 17.04
C LEU A 118 -13.40 20.69 18.24
N LEU A 119 -13.39 21.41 19.36
CA LEU A 119 -12.81 20.93 20.61
C LEU A 119 -13.82 20.12 21.44
N SER A 120 -15.09 20.02 20.97
CA SER A 120 -16.10 19.27 21.67
C SER A 120 -15.88 17.75 21.52
N PRO A 121 -16.06 16.95 22.57
CA PRO A 121 -15.93 15.49 22.50
C PRO A 121 -16.89 14.82 21.52
N HIS A 122 -17.97 15.51 21.12
CA HIS A 122 -18.99 15.02 20.20
C HIS A 122 -18.73 15.42 18.75
N ALA A 123 -17.76 16.32 18.50
CA ALA A 123 -17.32 16.65 17.16
C ALA A 123 -16.89 15.41 16.36
N LEU A 124 -16.36 14.36 17.04
CA LEU A 124 -16.00 13.06 16.48
C LEU A 124 -17.16 12.26 15.88
N GLN A 125 -18.38 12.41 16.41
CA GLN A 125 -19.57 11.74 15.87
C GLN A 125 -20.19 12.51 14.70
N ASP A 126 -20.01 13.84 14.65
CA ASP A 126 -20.61 14.71 13.64
C ASP A 126 -19.67 15.07 12.47
N TRP A 127 -18.51 14.39 12.32
CA TRP A 127 -17.52 14.70 11.27
C TRP A 127 -18.14 14.79 9.87
N TRP A 128 -19.12 13.94 9.58
CA TRP A 128 -19.77 13.92 8.27
C TRP A 128 -20.70 15.11 8.03
N GLY A 129 -21.38 15.61 9.07
CA GLY A 129 -22.24 16.81 9.00
C GLY A 129 -21.45 18.13 9.07
N LEU A 130 -20.29 18.12 9.72
CA LEU A 130 -19.40 19.28 9.83
C LEU A 130 -18.56 19.52 8.55
N LEU A 131 -18.20 18.45 7.83
CA LEU A 131 -17.47 18.54 6.55
C LEU A 131 -18.27 19.23 5.43
N THR A 132 -19.60 19.18 5.47
CA THR A 132 -20.47 19.82 4.48
C THR A 132 -20.90 21.24 4.87
N GLY A 133 -20.74 21.62 6.15
CA GLY A 133 -21.19 22.90 6.69
C GLY A 133 -20.12 24.00 6.85
N ALA A 134 -18.83 23.65 6.95
CA ALA A 134 -17.76 24.62 7.21
C ALA A 134 -16.55 24.48 6.26
N PRO A 135 -16.23 25.49 5.42
CA PRO A 135 -15.10 25.46 4.48
C PRO A 135 -13.74 25.16 5.13
N LEU A 136 -13.54 25.63 6.37
CA LEU A 136 -12.33 25.41 7.16
C LEU A 136 -12.16 23.95 7.64
N LEU A 137 -13.26 23.21 7.79
CA LEU A 137 -13.24 21.79 8.18
C LEU A 137 -12.94 20.88 7.01
N ALA A 138 -13.57 21.16 5.87
CA ALA A 138 -13.18 20.52 4.62
C ALA A 138 -11.69 20.79 4.32
N GLY A 139 -11.21 22.01 4.55
CA GLY A 139 -9.80 22.37 4.36
C GLY A 139 -8.82 21.66 5.29
N SER A 140 -9.10 21.59 6.59
CA SER A 140 -8.23 20.92 7.58
C SER A 140 -8.24 19.40 7.45
N ALA A 141 -9.40 18.78 7.18
CA ALA A 141 -9.49 17.36 6.89
C ALA A 141 -8.78 17.00 5.57
N ALA A 142 -8.92 17.82 4.53
CA ALA A 142 -8.19 17.66 3.28
C ALA A 142 -6.67 17.81 3.49
N ALA A 143 -6.23 18.79 4.28
CA ALA A 143 -4.82 18.97 4.63
C ALA A 143 -4.27 17.77 5.42
N PHE A 144 -4.99 17.29 6.43
CA PHE A 144 -4.62 16.10 7.19
C PHE A 144 -4.53 14.86 6.28
N TRP A 145 -5.51 14.68 5.38
CA TRP A 145 -5.51 13.58 4.43
C TRP A 145 -4.33 13.67 3.45
N LEU A 146 -4.04 14.86 2.90
CA LEU A 146 -2.92 15.09 2.00
C LEU A 146 -1.57 14.82 2.68
N ILE A 147 -1.36 15.33 3.89
CA ILE A 147 -0.13 15.12 4.66
C ILE A 147 0.02 13.65 5.03
N SER A 148 -1.06 13.00 5.49
CA SER A 148 -1.04 11.56 5.82
C SER A 148 -0.73 10.72 4.58
N THR A 149 -1.31 11.06 3.44
CA THR A 149 -1.06 10.40 2.14
C THR A 149 0.38 10.60 1.68
N ALA A 150 0.94 11.79 1.89
CA ALA A 150 2.32 12.10 1.58
C ALA A 150 3.29 11.28 2.44
N LEU A 151 3.10 11.25 3.76
CA LEU A 151 3.92 10.45 4.68
C LEU A 151 3.83 8.96 4.36
N TRP A 152 2.62 8.45 4.09
CA TRP A 152 2.44 7.06 3.71
C TRP A 152 3.18 6.75 2.41
N SER A 153 3.07 7.62 1.40
CA SER A 153 3.77 7.52 0.12
C SER A 153 5.30 7.53 0.28
N MET A 154 5.84 8.34 1.20
CA MET A 154 7.28 8.33 1.53
C MET A 154 7.73 7.02 2.20
N SER A 155 6.83 6.36 2.94
CA SER A 155 7.08 5.09 3.63
C SER A 155 6.98 3.86 2.72
N LEU A 156 6.39 3.97 1.52
CA LEU A 156 6.18 2.82 0.62
C LEU A 156 7.48 2.17 0.12
N VAL A 157 8.53 2.96 -0.15
CA VAL A 157 9.84 2.39 -0.54
C VAL A 157 10.53 1.66 0.61
N PRO A 158 10.57 2.23 1.84
CA PRO A 158 10.96 1.48 3.03
C PRO A 158 10.17 0.18 3.24
N GLN A 159 8.84 0.21 3.05
CA GLN A 159 8.01 -0.99 3.11
C GLN A 159 8.40 -2.02 2.03
N ALA A 160 8.73 -1.55 0.82
CA ALA A 160 9.23 -2.42 -0.24
C ALA A 160 10.62 -3.00 0.05
N ALA A 161 11.50 -2.24 0.70
CA ALA A 161 12.79 -2.74 1.18
C ALA A 161 12.61 -3.81 2.25
N ALA A 162 11.74 -3.57 3.23
CA ALA A 162 11.39 -4.53 4.27
C ALA A 162 10.76 -5.81 3.70
N ALA A 163 9.81 -5.67 2.77
CA ALA A 163 9.23 -6.77 2.02
C ALA A 163 10.33 -7.61 1.33
N TRP A 164 11.25 -6.96 0.63
CA TRP A 164 12.38 -7.64 -0.02
C TRP A 164 13.30 -8.36 0.98
N SER A 165 13.60 -7.73 2.12
CA SER A 165 14.41 -8.33 3.20
C SER A 165 13.72 -9.49 3.92
N SER A 166 12.39 -9.61 3.77
CA SER A 166 11.59 -10.71 4.34
C SER A 166 11.66 -11.97 3.46
N THR A 167 12.87 -12.29 2.99
CA THR A 167 13.17 -13.53 2.27
C THR A 167 14.33 -14.22 2.96
N THR A 168 14.35 -15.55 2.90
CA THR A 168 15.37 -16.39 3.56
C THR A 168 16.81 -16.13 3.10
N LYS A 169 17.00 -15.43 1.97
CA LYS A 169 18.31 -15.18 1.35
C LYS A 169 18.61 -13.70 1.07
N ALA A 170 17.72 -12.77 1.42
CA ALA A 170 17.98 -11.36 1.16
C ALA A 170 18.88 -10.76 2.24
N PRO A 171 19.78 -9.83 1.87
CA PRO A 171 20.54 -9.08 2.85
C PRO A 171 19.61 -8.19 3.70
N PRO A 172 19.98 -7.94 4.97
CA PRO A 172 19.22 -7.08 5.84
C PRO A 172 19.16 -5.66 5.26
N THR A 173 17.98 -5.03 5.33
CA THR A 173 17.78 -3.64 4.90
C THR A 173 17.49 -2.75 6.10
N ASN A 174 17.99 -1.51 6.05
CA ASN A 174 17.65 -0.50 7.04
C ASN A 174 16.17 -0.11 6.95
N LEU A 175 15.57 0.20 8.11
CA LEU A 175 14.15 0.54 8.26
C LEU A 175 13.69 1.71 7.40
N PHE A 176 14.59 2.65 7.09
CA PHE A 176 14.32 3.86 6.30
C PHE A 176 15.02 3.84 4.92
N SER A 177 15.44 2.67 4.45
CA SER A 177 16.12 2.56 3.16
C SER A 177 15.23 3.09 2.03
N GLY A 178 15.71 4.13 1.34
CA GLY A 178 14.98 4.75 0.23
C GLY A 178 13.77 5.58 0.65
N PHE A 179 13.69 6.05 1.90
CA PHE A 179 12.63 6.96 2.34
C PHE A 179 12.51 8.18 1.40
N GLY A 180 11.29 8.43 0.89
CA GLY A 180 11.01 9.50 -0.08
C GLY A 180 11.50 9.25 -1.52
N ALA A 181 12.14 8.11 -1.81
CA ALA A 181 12.56 7.80 -3.18
C ALA A 181 11.34 7.60 -4.09
N GLY A 182 11.27 8.36 -5.19
CA GLY A 182 10.11 8.29 -6.10
C GLY A 182 8.82 8.89 -5.52
N PHE A 183 8.92 9.71 -4.47
CA PHE A 183 7.79 10.33 -3.76
C PHE A 183 6.69 10.86 -4.69
N PHE A 184 7.01 11.74 -5.64
CA PHE A 184 6.00 12.34 -6.52
C PHE A 184 5.19 11.30 -7.30
N GLY A 185 5.85 10.25 -7.82
CA GLY A 185 5.17 9.18 -8.53
C GLY A 185 4.29 8.34 -7.61
N LEU A 186 4.78 8.01 -6.43
CA LEU A 186 4.05 7.22 -5.42
C LEU A 186 2.87 8.00 -4.84
N PHE A 187 3.04 9.29 -4.60
CA PHE A 187 1.98 10.19 -4.16
C PHE A 187 0.86 10.25 -5.18
N LEU A 188 1.19 10.51 -6.46
CA LEU A 188 0.18 10.52 -7.53
C LEU A 188 -0.55 9.19 -7.68
N VAL A 189 0.17 8.06 -7.63
CA VAL A 189 -0.46 6.72 -7.69
C VAL A 189 -1.36 6.49 -6.49
N THR A 190 -0.94 6.86 -5.28
CA THR A 190 -1.74 6.69 -4.07
C THR A 190 -3.00 7.56 -4.09
N THR A 191 -2.86 8.84 -4.44
CA THR A 191 -3.99 9.77 -4.56
C THR A 191 -4.96 9.29 -5.64
N ALA A 192 -4.47 8.88 -6.81
CA ALA A 192 -5.31 8.37 -7.89
C ALA A 192 -6.02 7.06 -7.49
N SER A 193 -5.32 6.14 -6.81
CA SER A 193 -5.90 4.89 -6.32
C SER A 193 -6.98 5.15 -5.26
N THR A 194 -6.73 6.10 -4.36
CA THR A 194 -7.72 6.48 -3.33
C THR A 194 -8.92 7.17 -3.96
N ALA A 195 -8.71 8.08 -4.90
CA ALA A 195 -9.77 8.73 -5.66
C ALA A 195 -10.61 7.71 -6.42
N LEU A 196 -9.98 6.70 -7.04
CA LEU A 196 -10.68 5.62 -7.72
C LEU A 196 -11.52 4.80 -6.73
N ILE A 197 -10.97 4.44 -5.57
CA ILE A 197 -11.72 3.71 -4.53
C ILE A 197 -12.93 4.53 -4.04
N LEU A 198 -12.72 5.81 -3.71
CA LEU A 198 -13.79 6.70 -3.28
C LEU A 198 -14.84 6.88 -4.37
N TRP A 199 -14.42 7.03 -5.63
CA TRP A 199 -15.30 7.12 -6.78
C TRP A 199 -16.11 5.84 -6.97
N THR A 200 -15.49 4.65 -6.86
CA THR A 200 -16.24 3.37 -6.95
C THR A 200 -17.30 3.24 -5.87
N ARG A 201 -17.01 3.66 -4.63
CA ARG A 201 -18.00 3.66 -3.54
C ARG A 201 -19.10 4.70 -3.75
N ALA A 202 -18.74 5.87 -4.26
CA ALA A 202 -19.72 6.92 -4.59
C ALA A 202 -20.60 6.54 -5.79
N THR A 203 -20.09 5.68 -6.68
CA THR A 203 -20.76 5.21 -7.89
C THR A 203 -21.31 3.79 -7.76
N ASP A 204 -21.55 3.31 -6.54
CA ASP A 204 -22.19 2.01 -6.28
C ASP A 204 -23.46 1.80 -7.16
N HIS A 205 -24.18 2.87 -7.51
CA HIS A 205 -25.29 2.85 -8.46
C HIS A 205 -24.90 2.53 -9.92
N MET A 206 -23.76 3.01 -10.43
CA MET A 206 -23.26 2.64 -11.76
C MET A 206 -22.71 1.21 -11.77
N LEU A 207 -22.05 0.76 -10.70
CA LEU A 207 -21.62 -0.63 -10.57
C LEU A 207 -22.81 -1.58 -10.50
N MET A 208 -23.88 -1.20 -9.79
CA MET A 208 -25.16 -1.90 -9.82
C MET A 208 -25.78 -1.92 -11.22
N PHE A 209 -25.68 -0.82 -11.98
CA PHE A 209 -26.16 -0.76 -13.37
C PHE A 209 -25.38 -1.71 -14.30
N PHE A 210 -24.04 -1.69 -14.27
CA PHE A 210 -23.21 -2.61 -15.07
C PHE A 210 -23.39 -4.07 -14.65
N ALA A 211 -23.52 -4.35 -13.36
CA ALA A 211 -23.82 -5.68 -12.87
C ALA A 211 -25.20 -6.18 -13.36
N ARG A 212 -26.21 -5.31 -13.37
CA ARG A 212 -27.53 -5.62 -13.96
C ARG A 212 -27.45 -5.84 -15.48
N LEU A 213 -26.62 -5.06 -16.19
CA LEU A 213 -26.38 -5.23 -17.62
C LEU A 213 -25.68 -6.57 -17.93
N ILE A 214 -24.67 -6.94 -17.14
CA ILE A 214 -23.96 -8.22 -17.26
C ILE A 214 -24.89 -9.38 -16.91
N LYS A 215 -25.69 -9.26 -15.85
CA LYS A 215 -26.72 -10.25 -15.50
C LYS A 215 -27.72 -10.41 -16.66
N TRP A 216 -28.26 -9.31 -17.19
CA TRP A 216 -29.15 -9.34 -18.35
C TRP A 216 -28.50 -10.02 -19.55
N ALA A 217 -27.24 -9.70 -19.85
CA ALA A 217 -26.51 -10.35 -20.94
C ALA A 217 -26.32 -11.85 -20.69
N ILE A 218 -25.97 -12.27 -19.47
CA ILE A 218 -25.84 -13.70 -19.14
C ILE A 218 -27.20 -14.40 -19.30
N ASP A 219 -28.26 -13.83 -18.72
CA ASP A 219 -29.63 -14.38 -18.78
C ASP A 219 -30.14 -14.50 -20.24
N GLU A 220 -29.84 -13.52 -21.09
CA GLU A 220 -30.20 -13.50 -22.52
C GLU A 220 -29.38 -14.50 -23.36
N TYR A 221 -28.09 -14.68 -23.06
CA TYR A 221 -27.19 -15.53 -23.86
C TYR A 221 -27.17 -17.00 -23.42
N THR A 222 -27.43 -17.33 -22.15
CA THR A 222 -27.37 -18.72 -21.69
C THR A 222 -28.72 -19.44 -21.78
N GLY A 223 -29.85 -18.72 -21.82
CA GLY A 223 -31.21 -19.28 -21.92
C GLY A 223 -31.56 -20.34 -20.85
N LEU A 224 -30.70 -20.52 -19.86
CA LEU A 224 -30.66 -21.59 -18.89
C LEU A 224 -30.11 -21.00 -17.60
N LEU A 225 -30.84 -21.29 -16.52
CA LEU A 225 -30.70 -20.82 -15.14
C LEU A 225 -31.24 -19.41 -14.88
N GLU A 226 -32.41 -19.36 -14.25
CA GLU A 226 -32.72 -18.31 -13.29
C GLU A 226 -31.61 -18.30 -12.24
N LEU A 227 -30.62 -17.42 -12.41
CA LEU A 227 -29.61 -17.19 -11.39
C LEU A 227 -30.33 -16.78 -10.09
N PRO A 228 -30.06 -17.44 -8.95
CA PRO A 228 -30.71 -17.08 -7.70
C PRO A 228 -30.54 -15.58 -7.43
N PRO A 229 -31.57 -14.89 -6.87
CA PRO A 229 -31.59 -13.43 -6.76
C PRO A 229 -30.35 -12.84 -6.06
N THR A 230 -29.70 -13.65 -5.21
CA THR A 230 -28.42 -13.38 -4.57
C THR A 230 -27.27 -13.09 -5.54
N VAL A 231 -27.24 -13.68 -6.75
CA VAL A 231 -26.16 -13.45 -7.73
C VAL A 231 -26.22 -12.02 -8.31
N GLY A 232 -27.43 -11.47 -8.49
CA GLY A 232 -27.63 -10.10 -8.98
C GLY A 232 -27.17 -9.02 -8.00
N GLU A 233 -27.15 -9.34 -6.70
CA GLU A 233 -26.67 -8.46 -5.63
C GLU A 233 -25.19 -8.69 -5.29
N LEU A 234 -24.68 -9.91 -5.50
CA LEU A 234 -23.28 -10.26 -5.28
C LEU A 234 -22.35 -9.70 -6.36
N LEU A 235 -22.80 -9.60 -7.61
CA LEU A 235 -21.96 -9.18 -8.75
C LEU A 235 -21.43 -7.74 -8.64
N PRO A 236 -22.24 -6.71 -8.29
CA PRO A 236 -21.71 -5.35 -8.05
C PRO A 236 -20.72 -5.32 -6.90
N GLY A 237 -20.99 -6.06 -5.81
CA GLY A 237 -20.10 -6.16 -4.66
C GLY A 237 -18.76 -6.81 -5.02
N LEU A 238 -18.79 -7.88 -5.83
CA LEU A 238 -17.60 -8.54 -6.33
C LEU A 238 -16.77 -7.62 -7.24
N LEU A 239 -17.42 -6.89 -8.16
CA LEU A 239 -16.74 -5.93 -9.04
C LEU A 239 -16.10 -4.79 -8.25
N GLY A 240 -16.81 -4.21 -7.28
CA GLY A 240 -16.26 -3.20 -6.38
C GLY A 240 -15.07 -3.73 -5.58
N MET A 241 -15.16 -4.96 -5.08
CA MET A 241 -14.06 -5.63 -4.37
C MET A 241 -12.84 -5.86 -5.29
N LEU A 242 -13.05 -6.35 -6.52
CA LEU A 242 -11.96 -6.57 -7.48
C LEU A 242 -11.28 -5.26 -7.90
N LEU A 243 -12.06 -4.19 -8.11
CA LEU A 243 -11.53 -2.85 -8.39
C LEU A 243 -10.74 -2.29 -7.21
N TRP A 244 -11.23 -2.49 -5.98
CA TRP A 244 -10.51 -2.11 -4.77
C TRP A 244 -9.19 -2.86 -4.63
N VAL A 245 -9.19 -4.18 -4.85
CA VAL A 245 -7.97 -5.00 -4.84
C VAL A 245 -7.02 -4.56 -5.96
N TRP A 246 -7.51 -4.28 -7.16
CA TRP A 246 -6.69 -3.81 -8.28
C TRP A 246 -6.07 -2.43 -8.04
N ALA A 247 -6.85 -1.47 -7.54
CA ALA A 247 -6.35 -0.15 -7.15
C ALA A 247 -5.25 -0.25 -6.10
N SER A 248 -5.38 -1.19 -5.17
CA SER A 248 -4.36 -1.46 -4.16
C SER A 248 -3.10 -2.10 -4.77
N CYS A 249 -3.27 -3.03 -5.70
CA CYS A 249 -2.18 -3.62 -6.48
C CYS A 249 -1.43 -2.58 -7.33
N TRP A 250 -2.10 -1.50 -7.74
CA TRP A 250 -1.45 -0.38 -8.42
C TRP A 250 -0.43 0.32 -7.52
N VAL A 251 -0.79 0.58 -6.26
CA VAL A 251 0.13 1.13 -5.27
C VAL A 251 1.26 0.16 -4.96
N PHE A 252 0.95 -1.13 -4.75
CA PHE A 252 1.97 -2.16 -4.46
C PHE A 252 2.98 -2.28 -5.60
N GLY A 253 2.50 -2.30 -6.84
CA GLY A 253 3.33 -2.35 -8.02
C GLY A 253 4.22 -1.11 -8.16
N ALA A 254 3.65 0.08 -7.94
CA ALA A 254 4.38 1.33 -7.94
C ALA A 254 5.50 1.36 -6.86
N ALA A 255 5.21 0.90 -5.64
CA ALA A 255 6.17 0.79 -4.55
C ALA A 255 7.32 -0.18 -4.89
N ALA A 256 7.01 -1.35 -5.44
CA ALA A 256 8.01 -2.32 -5.89
C ALA A 256 8.92 -1.73 -7.00
N LEU A 257 8.34 -1.07 -8.00
CA LEU A 257 9.09 -0.42 -9.07
C LEU A 257 9.97 0.73 -8.54
N ALA A 258 9.44 1.55 -7.63
CA ALA A 258 10.18 2.65 -7.00
C ALA A 258 11.40 2.13 -6.24
N PHE A 259 11.23 1.04 -5.48
CA PHE A 259 12.32 0.37 -4.80
C PHE A 259 13.37 -0.20 -5.76
N ILE A 260 12.96 -0.90 -6.82
CA ILE A 260 13.89 -1.45 -7.83
C ILE A 260 14.69 -0.33 -8.50
N HIS A 261 14.03 0.78 -8.86
CA HIS A 261 14.70 1.95 -9.43
C HIS A 261 15.68 2.59 -8.44
N HIS A 262 15.28 2.75 -7.18
CA HIS A 262 16.15 3.27 -6.13
C HIS A 262 17.39 2.39 -5.94
N ARG A 263 17.21 1.08 -5.80
CA ARG A 263 18.30 0.12 -5.64
C ARG A 263 19.27 0.15 -6.82
N ARG A 264 18.78 0.11 -8.06
CA ARG A 264 19.63 0.21 -9.27
C ARG A 264 20.44 1.51 -9.31
N ARG A 265 19.87 2.63 -8.83
CA ARG A 265 20.60 3.90 -8.73
C ARG A 265 21.71 3.83 -7.69
N VAL A 266 21.44 3.25 -6.52
CA VAL A 266 22.44 3.07 -5.46
C VAL A 266 23.58 2.15 -5.92
N GLU A 267 23.26 1.03 -6.56
CA GLU A 267 24.25 0.09 -7.11
C GLU A 267 25.13 0.77 -8.18
N ARG A 268 24.53 1.51 -9.12
CA ARG A 268 25.29 2.29 -10.12
C ARG A 268 26.19 3.35 -9.48
N ALA A 269 25.69 4.05 -8.46
CA ALA A 269 26.46 5.06 -7.75
C ALA A 269 27.62 4.47 -6.93
N ALA A 270 27.48 3.24 -6.43
CA ALA A 270 28.56 2.52 -5.77
C ALA A 270 29.65 2.08 -6.76
N LEU A 271 29.25 1.56 -7.93
CA LEU A 271 30.15 1.21 -9.03
C LEU A 271 30.92 2.43 -9.56
N SER A 272 30.25 3.58 -9.73
CA SER A 272 30.90 4.81 -10.21
C SER A 272 31.86 5.43 -9.19
N ARG A 273 31.74 5.07 -7.91
CA ARG A 273 32.66 5.52 -6.83
C ARG A 273 33.83 4.57 -6.60
N GLY A 274 34.05 3.60 -7.49
CA GLY A 274 35.19 2.69 -7.40
C GLY A 274 35.14 1.73 -6.21
N LYS A 275 33.99 1.58 -5.54
CA LYS A 275 33.80 0.43 -4.65
C LYS A 275 33.70 -0.79 -5.55
N GLU A 276 34.75 -1.60 -5.60
CA GLU A 276 34.66 -2.98 -6.08
C GLU A 276 33.54 -3.66 -5.31
N ILE A 277 32.37 -3.72 -5.94
CA ILE A 277 31.32 -4.62 -5.51
C ILE A 277 31.89 -5.99 -5.84
N ALA A 278 32.43 -6.67 -4.83
CA ALA A 278 32.85 -8.06 -4.95
C ALA A 278 31.72 -8.80 -5.69
N PRO A 279 32.00 -9.43 -6.84
CA PRO A 279 30.96 -10.05 -7.64
C PRO A 279 30.24 -11.09 -6.78
N PRO A 280 28.91 -11.25 -6.95
CA PRO A 280 28.17 -12.27 -6.21
C PRO A 280 28.85 -13.62 -6.46
N THR A 281 29.34 -14.23 -5.38
CA THR A 281 30.12 -15.47 -5.36
C THR A 281 29.35 -16.69 -5.85
N ASP A 282 28.06 -16.54 -6.15
CA ASP A 282 27.17 -17.64 -6.54
C ASP A 282 27.10 -17.88 -8.06
N ASP A 283 27.68 -17.00 -8.89
CA ASP A 283 27.75 -17.20 -10.33
C ASP A 283 29.13 -17.72 -10.75
N ILE A 284 29.20 -19.00 -11.10
CA ILE A 284 30.42 -19.71 -11.54
C ILE A 284 31.13 -18.95 -12.66
N ARG A 285 30.38 -18.22 -13.49
CA ARG A 285 30.92 -17.44 -14.60
C ARG A 285 31.76 -16.25 -14.11
N ASN A 286 31.37 -15.62 -13.01
CA ASN A 286 32.11 -14.51 -12.40
C ASN A 286 33.37 -15.01 -11.66
N LEU A 287 33.31 -16.20 -11.05
CA LEU A 287 34.47 -16.85 -10.43
C LEU A 287 35.53 -17.25 -11.48
N ARG A 288 35.10 -17.71 -12.67
CA ARG A 288 36.03 -17.98 -13.79
C ARG A 288 36.71 -16.70 -14.27
N GLN A 289 35.96 -15.63 -14.51
CA GLN A 289 36.54 -14.36 -14.96
C GLN A 289 37.44 -13.70 -13.92
N ALA A 290 37.12 -13.81 -12.63
CA ALA A 290 37.99 -13.33 -11.56
C ALA A 290 39.30 -14.14 -11.49
N ARG A 291 39.23 -15.47 -11.68
CA ARG A 291 40.41 -16.34 -11.70
C ARG A 291 41.30 -16.08 -12.92
N GLU A 292 40.72 -15.85 -14.09
CA GLU A 292 41.46 -15.51 -15.32
C GLU A 292 42.19 -14.16 -15.17
N ARG A 293 41.56 -13.15 -14.58
CA ARG A 293 42.20 -11.84 -14.30
C ARG A 293 43.31 -11.95 -13.26
N ALA A 294 43.12 -12.74 -12.21
CA ALA A 294 44.13 -12.97 -11.19
C ALA A 294 45.38 -13.69 -11.76
N GLN A 295 45.19 -14.58 -12.74
CA GLN A 295 46.29 -15.25 -13.43
C GLN A 295 47.02 -14.32 -14.39
N GLN A 296 46.32 -13.38 -15.02
CA GLN A 296 46.94 -12.38 -15.90
C GLN A 296 47.75 -11.34 -15.11
N GLY A 297 47.29 -10.92 -13.93
CA GLY A 297 48.03 -9.98 -13.07
C GLY A 297 49.25 -10.56 -12.34
N LEU A 298 49.53 -11.86 -12.47
CA LEU A 298 50.73 -12.54 -11.94
C LEU A 298 51.80 -12.79 -13.03
N ALA A 299 51.48 -12.46 -14.29
CA ALA A 299 52.36 -12.64 -15.45
C ALA A 299 53.07 -11.33 -15.87
N ASP A 300 52.74 -10.21 -15.23
CA ASP A 300 53.42 -8.91 -15.29
C ASP A 300 54.24 -8.69 -14.02
#